data_AF-A0A430CLI3-F1
#
_entry.id   AF-A0A430CLI3-F1
#
_cell.length_a   1.000
_cell.length_b   1.000
_cell.length_c   1.000
_cell.angle_alpha   90.00
_cell.angle_beta   90.00
_cell.angle_gamma   90.00
#
_symmetry.space_group_name_H-M   'P 1'
#
loop_
_entity.id
_entity.type
_entity.pdbx_description
1 polymer ?
#
loop_
_entity_poly.entity_id
_entity_poly.type
_entity_poly.pdbx_seq_one_letter_code
_entity_poly.pdbx_strand_id
1 'polypeptide(L)'
;MIDKSLLLGATMIALTAASPAAPSARRDYPSCDLAQQHHVRGQTGGAIRDIRQAHISVRANILQADISTARKARRLTQPQAQKLWQQVERVRRDANAAVASQGFLSAGERASYDRALDMVAAAICR
;
A
#
# COMPACT_ATOMS: atom_id res chain seq x y z
N MET A 1 13.76 -78.11 10.00
CA MET A 1 13.89 -77.23 11.18
C MET A 1 14.99 -76.23 10.92
N ILE A 2 14.74 -74.98 11.31
CA ILE A 2 15.60 -73.77 11.38
C ILE A 2 15.54 -72.82 10.16
N ASP A 3 14.77 -71.75 10.41
CA ASP A 3 14.69 -70.40 9.85
C ASP A 3 16.00 -69.71 9.42
N LYS A 4 15.87 -68.76 8.48
CA LYS A 4 16.26 -67.33 8.66
C LYS A 4 15.90 -66.50 7.41
N SER A 5 14.85 -65.70 7.48
CA SER A 5 14.85 -64.29 7.91
C SER A 5 15.03 -63.30 6.76
N LEU A 6 13.88 -62.70 6.39
CA LEU A 6 13.75 -61.40 5.77
C LEU A 6 14.75 -60.39 6.37
N LEU A 7 15.45 -59.66 5.51
CA LEU A 7 16.01 -58.35 5.84
C LEU A 7 15.59 -57.36 4.74
N LEU A 8 14.40 -56.78 4.89
CA LEU A 8 14.06 -55.53 4.21
C LEU A 8 14.81 -54.39 4.91
N GLY A 9 15.81 -53.83 4.21
CA GLY A 9 16.45 -52.57 4.61
C GLY A 9 15.51 -51.40 4.31
N ALA A 10 14.98 -50.75 5.34
CA ALA A 10 14.25 -49.50 5.22
C ALA A 10 15.22 -48.32 5.33
N THR A 11 15.59 -47.72 4.20
CA THR A 11 16.30 -46.43 4.16
C THR A 11 15.32 -45.30 4.46
N MET A 12 15.38 -44.73 5.66
CA MET A 12 14.73 -43.45 5.96
C MET A 12 15.56 -42.30 5.36
N ILE A 13 15.00 -41.60 4.37
CA ILE A 13 15.52 -40.33 3.87
C ILE A 13 14.97 -39.24 4.80
N ALA A 14 15.83 -38.66 5.63
CA ALA A 14 15.49 -37.49 6.43
C ALA A 14 15.38 -36.27 5.51
N LEU A 15 14.16 -35.85 5.16
CA LEU A 15 13.91 -34.57 4.50
C LEU A 15 14.14 -33.44 5.51
N THR A 16 15.30 -32.80 5.45
CA THR A 16 15.53 -31.53 6.13
C THR A 16 14.74 -30.43 5.40
N ALA A 17 13.63 -30.00 6.00
CA ALA A 17 12.90 -28.83 5.54
C ALA A 17 13.77 -27.58 5.77
N ALA A 18 14.47 -27.13 4.73
CA ALA A 18 15.00 -25.79 4.69
C ALA A 18 13.81 -24.83 4.53
N SER A 19 13.35 -24.24 5.63
CA SER A 19 12.41 -23.12 5.57
C SER A 19 13.10 -21.98 4.83
N PRO A 20 12.62 -21.51 3.66
CA PRO A 20 13.14 -20.29 3.10
C PRO A 20 12.89 -19.19 4.14
N ALA A 21 13.95 -18.49 4.54
CA ALA A 21 13.81 -17.29 5.33
C ALA A 21 12.87 -16.37 4.56
N ALA A 22 11.68 -16.11 5.12
CA ALA A 22 10.75 -15.16 4.56
C ALA A 22 11.53 -13.84 4.36
N PRO A 23 11.46 -13.20 3.17
CA PRO A 23 12.08 -11.91 2.97
C PRO A 23 11.68 -11.02 4.14
N SER A 24 12.66 -10.43 4.82
CA SER A 24 12.39 -9.41 5.84
C SER A 24 11.52 -8.37 5.14
N ALA A 25 10.21 -8.36 5.44
CA ALA A 25 9.26 -7.51 4.76
C ALA A 25 9.69 -6.07 4.99
N ARG A 26 10.42 -5.50 4.01
CA ARG A 26 10.32 -4.08 3.76
C ARG A 26 8.82 -3.78 3.70
N ARG A 27 8.44 -2.60 4.16
CA ARG A 27 7.05 -2.17 4.04
C ARG A 27 6.75 -2.05 2.55
N ASP A 28 6.29 -3.14 1.98
CA ASP A 28 5.94 -3.26 0.56
C ASP A 28 4.56 -2.64 0.32
N TYR A 29 4.31 -1.50 0.96
CA TYR A 29 3.15 -0.68 0.66
C TYR A 29 3.45 0.09 -0.62
N PRO A 30 2.59 0.04 -1.65
CA PRO A 30 2.79 0.82 -2.87
C PRO A 30 2.99 2.31 -2.60
N SER A 31 2.41 2.86 -1.53
CA SER A 31 2.63 4.26 -1.11
C SER A 31 4.08 4.60 -0.71
N CYS A 32 4.94 3.61 -0.42
CA CYS A 32 6.33 3.85 -0.01
C CYS A 32 7.28 4.15 -1.17
N ASP A 33 6.93 3.80 -2.41
CA ASP A 33 7.68 4.22 -3.60
C ASP A 33 7.18 5.58 -4.07
N LEU A 34 7.71 6.66 -3.49
CA LEU A 34 7.28 8.02 -3.82
C LEU A 34 7.50 8.38 -5.30
N ALA A 35 8.56 7.86 -5.91
CA ALA A 35 8.83 8.10 -7.32
C ALA A 35 7.73 7.49 -8.19
N GLN A 36 7.37 6.22 -7.94
CA GLN A 36 6.25 5.60 -8.62
C GLN A 36 4.91 6.29 -8.31
N GLN A 37 4.69 6.66 -7.05
CA GLN A 37 3.47 7.34 -6.61
C GLN A 37 3.25 8.68 -7.33
N HIS A 38 4.29 9.48 -7.58
CA HIS A 38 4.17 10.74 -8.32
C HIS A 38 3.86 10.53 -9.81
N HIS A 39 4.06 9.33 -10.34
CA HIS A 39 3.79 8.98 -11.73
C HIS A 39 2.48 8.22 -11.97
N VAL A 40 1.74 7.82 -10.92
CA VAL A 40 0.47 7.11 -11.10
C VAL A 40 -0.50 7.94 -11.92
N ARG A 41 -1.30 7.29 -12.77
CA ARG A 41 -2.30 7.96 -13.59
C ARG A 41 -3.68 7.49 -13.16
N GLY A 42 -4.55 8.46 -12.89
CA GLY A 42 -5.99 8.19 -12.76
C GLY A 42 -6.67 8.24 -14.10
N GLN A 43 -7.85 7.63 -14.17
CA GLN A 43 -8.76 7.77 -15.30
C GLN A 43 -9.76 8.89 -15.00
N THR A 44 -10.03 9.73 -15.99
CA THR A 44 -11.16 10.66 -15.96
C THR A 44 -12.44 9.93 -16.39
N GLY A 45 -13.57 10.35 -15.85
CA GLY A 45 -14.87 9.74 -16.09
C GLY A 45 -15.86 10.04 -14.96
N GLY A 46 -17.15 9.98 -15.26
CA GLY A 46 -18.20 10.33 -14.29
C GLY A 46 -18.02 11.74 -13.73
N ALA A 47 -17.80 11.84 -12.41
CA ALA A 47 -17.61 13.11 -11.72
C ALA A 47 -16.17 13.67 -11.78
N ILE A 48 -15.17 12.87 -12.19
CA ILE A 48 -13.77 13.30 -12.28
C ILE A 48 -13.48 13.74 -13.72
N ARG A 49 -13.25 15.04 -13.91
CA ARG A 49 -13.01 15.64 -15.24
C ARG A 49 -11.57 16.10 -15.44
N ASP A 50 -10.83 16.32 -14.36
CA ASP A 50 -9.44 16.77 -14.40
C ASP A 50 -8.47 15.61 -14.15
N ILE A 51 -7.42 15.51 -14.97
CA ILE A 51 -6.45 14.41 -14.88
C ILE A 51 -5.59 14.48 -13.61
N ARG A 52 -5.35 15.69 -13.08
CA ARG A 52 -4.58 15.87 -11.85
C ARG A 52 -5.43 15.52 -10.63
N GLN A 53 -6.73 15.84 -10.63
CA GLN A 53 -7.69 15.32 -9.66
C GLN A 53 -7.76 13.79 -9.69
N ALA A 54 -7.80 13.20 -10.89
CA ALA A 54 -7.79 11.74 -11.04
C ALA A 54 -6.52 11.12 -10.43
N HIS A 55 -5.36 11.73 -10.66
CA HIS A 55 -4.10 11.35 -10.01
C HIS A 55 -4.19 11.39 -8.47
N ILE A 56 -4.65 12.51 -7.89
CA ILE A 56 -4.80 12.64 -6.44
C ILE A 56 -5.78 11.59 -5.88
N SER A 57 -6.88 11.31 -6.58
CA SER A 57 -7.83 10.27 -6.18
C SER A 57 -7.20 8.88 -6.14
N VAL A 58 -6.36 8.53 -7.12
CA VAL A 58 -5.66 7.23 -7.14
C VAL A 58 -4.70 7.12 -5.97
N ARG A 59 -3.86 8.14 -5.75
CA ARG A 59 -2.92 8.16 -4.63
C ARG A 59 -3.64 8.07 -3.27
N ALA A 60 -4.75 8.78 -3.12
CA ALA A 60 -5.58 8.71 -1.92
C ALA A 60 -6.11 7.30 -1.66
N ASN A 61 -6.62 6.62 -2.70
CA ASN A 61 -7.11 5.25 -2.59
C ASN A 61 -5.99 4.27 -2.17
N ILE A 62 -4.80 4.40 -2.77
CA ILE A 62 -3.62 3.59 -2.42
C ILE A 62 -3.28 3.78 -0.94
N LEU A 63 -3.14 5.02 -0.48
CA LEU A 63 -2.82 5.32 0.91
C LEU A 63 -3.88 4.80 1.89
N GLN A 64 -5.17 4.94 1.57
CA GLN A 64 -6.25 4.39 2.38
C GLN A 64 -6.17 2.85 2.50
N ALA A 65 -5.84 2.17 1.41
CA ALA A 65 -5.61 0.72 1.42
C ALA A 65 -4.39 0.34 2.29
N ASP A 66 -3.29 1.08 2.16
CA ASP A 66 -2.05 0.82 2.90
C ASP A 66 -2.21 1.10 4.40
N ILE A 67 -2.90 2.19 4.78
CA ILE A 67 -3.26 2.49 6.17
C ILE A 67 -4.12 1.36 6.75
N SER A 68 -5.11 0.88 6.01
CA SER A 68 -5.96 -0.24 6.43
C SER A 68 -5.15 -1.52 6.64
N THR A 69 -4.21 -1.79 5.74
CA THR A 69 -3.32 -2.95 5.79
C THR A 69 -2.38 -2.86 7.00
N ALA A 70 -1.75 -1.69 7.20
CA ALA A 70 -0.88 -1.43 8.35
C ALA A 70 -1.61 -1.59 9.69
N ARG A 71 -2.86 -1.11 9.77
CA ARG A 71 -3.72 -1.30 10.93
C ARG A 71 -4.06 -2.77 11.18
N LYS A 72 -4.49 -3.51 10.16
CA LYS A 72 -4.81 -4.95 10.26
C LYS A 72 -3.58 -5.77 10.66
N ALA A 73 -2.39 -5.37 10.20
CA ALA A 73 -1.11 -5.94 10.60
C ALA A 73 -0.64 -5.50 12.00
N ARG A 74 -1.47 -4.74 12.76
CA ARG A 74 -1.18 -4.22 14.10
C ARG A 74 0.06 -3.30 14.17
N ARG A 75 0.45 -2.71 13.04
CA ARG A 75 1.53 -1.70 12.95
C ARG A 75 1.03 -0.28 13.24
N LEU A 76 -0.26 -0.04 13.03
CA LEU A 76 -0.94 1.16 13.47
C LEU A 76 -2.03 0.79 14.46
N THR A 77 -2.16 1.59 15.52
CA THR A 77 -3.36 1.56 16.36
C THR A 77 -4.56 2.12 15.60
N GLN A 78 -5.78 1.82 16.06
CA GLN A 78 -7.01 2.35 15.46
C GLN A 78 -7.02 3.90 15.40
N PRO A 79 -6.65 4.63 16.48
CA PRO A 79 -6.60 6.10 16.42
C PRO A 79 -5.56 6.64 15.43
N GLN A 80 -4.38 6.01 15.34
CA GLN A 80 -3.35 6.42 14.38
C GLN A 80 -3.83 6.22 12.93
N ALA A 81 -4.39 5.05 12.63
CA ALA A 81 -4.95 4.76 11.31
C ALA A 81 -6.07 5.75 10.95
N GLN A 82 -6.97 6.06 11.90
CA GLN A 82 -8.06 7.00 11.66
C GLN A 82 -7.58 8.43 11.41
N LYS A 83 -6.56 8.88 12.16
CA LYS A 83 -5.93 10.18 11.93
C LYS A 83 -5.34 10.28 10.52
N LEU A 84 -4.58 9.28 10.10
CA LEU A 84 -3.98 9.26 8.75
C LEU A 84 -5.05 9.18 7.66
N TRP A 85 -6.08 8.36 7.86
CA TRP A 85 -7.21 8.27 6.93
C TRP A 85 -7.89 9.62 6.73
N GLN A 86 -8.14 10.36 7.82
CA GLN A 86 -8.75 11.69 7.77
C GLN A 86 -7.87 12.72 7.06
N GLN A 87 -6.54 12.62 7.16
CA GLN A 87 -5.61 13.47 6.42
C GLN A 87 -5.70 13.21 4.91
N VAL A 88 -5.70 11.94 4.49
CA VAL A 88 -5.89 11.57 3.08
C VAL A 88 -7.24 12.07 2.56
N GLU A 89 -8.30 11.90 3.36
CA GLU A 89 -9.63 12.33 2.98
C GLU A 89 -9.74 13.86 2.85
N ARG A 90 -9.03 14.61 3.70
CA ARG A 90 -8.97 16.07 3.59
C ARG A 90 -8.34 16.49 2.26
N VAL A 91 -7.19 15.92 1.90
CA VAL A 91 -6.54 16.19 0.62
C VAL A 91 -7.48 15.90 -0.56
N ARG A 92 -8.18 14.76 -0.53
CA ARG A 92 -9.16 14.40 -1.56
C ARG A 92 -10.29 15.42 -1.68
N ARG A 93 -10.87 15.85 -0.56
CA ARG A 93 -11.94 16.85 -0.55
C ARG A 93 -11.46 18.20 -1.06
N ASP A 94 -10.29 18.64 -0.63
CA ASP A 94 -9.74 19.94 -1.03
C ASP A 94 -9.46 19.96 -2.54
N ALA A 95 -8.87 18.89 -3.07
CA ALA A 95 -8.67 18.73 -4.51
C ALA A 95 -9.99 18.72 -5.30
N ASN A 96 -11.01 18.02 -4.81
CA ASN A 96 -12.33 18.01 -5.43
C ASN A 96 -13.00 19.39 -5.38
N ALA A 97 -12.88 20.10 -4.26
CA ALA A 97 -13.44 21.44 -4.10
C ALA A 97 -12.76 22.46 -5.03
N ALA A 98 -11.44 22.38 -5.17
CA ALA A 98 -10.69 23.21 -6.12
C ALA A 98 -11.18 22.97 -7.55
N VAL A 99 -11.27 21.72 -8.01
CA VAL A 99 -11.83 21.41 -9.34
C VAL A 99 -13.29 21.84 -9.48
N ALA A 100 -14.12 21.66 -8.45
CA ALA A 100 -15.50 22.12 -8.50
C ALA A 100 -15.60 23.64 -8.64
N SER A 101 -14.66 24.39 -8.06
CA SER A 101 -14.64 25.86 -8.10
C SER A 101 -14.06 26.43 -9.39
N GLN A 102 -12.98 25.85 -9.94
CA GLN A 102 -12.24 26.45 -11.06
C GLN A 102 -12.13 25.53 -12.30
N GLY A 103 -12.65 24.31 -12.23
CA GLY A 103 -12.71 23.35 -13.33
C GLY A 103 -11.47 22.47 -13.50
N PHE A 104 -10.36 22.77 -12.83
CA PHE A 104 -9.11 22.01 -12.93
C PHE A 104 -8.21 22.21 -11.70
N LEU A 105 -7.19 21.36 -11.53
CA LEU A 105 -6.07 21.65 -10.62
C LEU A 105 -4.89 22.20 -11.41
N SER A 106 -4.24 23.25 -10.93
CA SER A 106 -2.94 23.67 -11.44
C SER A 106 -1.83 22.64 -11.12
N ALA A 107 -0.67 22.80 -11.77
CA ALA A 107 0.49 21.99 -11.43
C ALA A 107 0.98 22.24 -9.98
N GLY A 108 0.87 23.48 -9.51
CA GLY A 108 1.24 23.86 -8.15
C GLY A 108 0.32 23.24 -7.09
N GLU A 109 -1.00 23.26 -7.31
CA GLU A 109 -1.97 22.61 -6.43
C GLU A 109 -1.73 21.11 -6.37
N ARG A 110 -1.55 20.46 -7.53
CA ARG A 110 -1.18 19.04 -7.58
C ARG A 110 0.08 18.77 -6.74
N ALA A 111 1.16 19.53 -6.95
CA ALA A 111 2.40 19.32 -6.21
C ALA A 111 2.22 19.54 -4.69
N SER A 112 1.34 20.47 -4.29
CA SER A 112 0.99 20.69 -2.89
C SER A 112 0.28 19.49 -2.27
N TYR A 113 -0.74 18.97 -2.95
CA TYR A 113 -1.44 17.76 -2.53
C TYR A 113 -0.52 16.55 -2.54
N ASP A 114 0.40 16.45 -3.50
CA ASP A 114 1.35 15.36 -3.56
C ASP A 114 2.25 15.33 -2.32
N ARG A 115 2.80 16.48 -1.92
CA ARG A 115 3.57 16.59 -0.66
C ARG A 115 2.75 16.24 0.58
N ALA A 116 1.47 16.63 0.60
CA ALA A 116 0.58 16.29 1.71
C ALA A 116 0.38 14.76 1.82
N LEU A 117 0.21 14.07 0.70
CA LEU A 117 0.11 12.61 0.66
C LEU A 117 1.46 11.93 0.98
N ASP A 118 2.59 12.50 0.58
CA ASP A 118 3.93 11.99 0.92
C ASP A 118 4.18 12.01 2.43
N MET A 119 3.68 13.03 3.14
CA MET A 119 3.77 13.08 4.61
C MET A 119 2.98 11.94 5.27
N VAL A 120 1.82 11.56 4.70
CA VAL A 120 1.04 10.41 5.17
C VAL A 120 1.80 9.11 4.89
N ALA A 121 2.35 8.95 3.68
CA ALA A 121 3.18 7.80 3.31
C ALA A 121 4.36 7.64 4.28
N ALA A 122 5.09 8.72 4.56
CA ALA A 122 6.21 8.72 5.49
C ALA A 122 5.84 8.26 6.91
N ALA A 123 4.57 8.39 7.34
CA ALA A 123 4.12 7.93 8.64
C ALA A 123 3.89 6.40 8.70
N ILE A 124 3.63 5.75 7.56
CA ILE A 124 3.38 4.29 7.49
C ILE A 124 4.54 3.51 6.85
N CYS A 125 5.44 4.21 6.18
CA CYS A 125 6.62 3.67 5.51
C CYS A 125 7.87 3.68 6.39
N ARG A 126 7.76 4.00 7.69
CA ARG A 126 8.87 4.08 8.66
C ARG A 126 8.97 2.94 9.64
#